data_AF-A0A8B7A5G1-F1
#
_entry.id   AF-A0A8B7A5G1-F1
#
_cell.length_a   1.000
_cell.length_b   1.000
_cell.length_c   1.000
_cell.angle_alpha   90.00
_cell.angle_beta   90.00
_cell.angle_gamma   90.00
#
_symmetry.space_group_name_H-M   'P 1'
#
loop_
_entity.id
_entity.type
_entity.pdbx_description
1 polymer ?
#
loop_
_entity_poly.entity_id
_entity_poly.type
_entity_poly.pdbx_seq_one_letter_code
_entity_poly.pdbx_strand_id
1 'polypeptide(L)'
;MVTSTHLLWLLAVACLVPRAQSLAPQGFEEEEEEDETLRTRSSSVPCDYDHCRHLQVPCRELQRAGPSACLCSGLSSPDQPPDPPRLGEVRMVAEEGRAVVHWCAPFSPVHEYWLLLWEGRGAPQKGVPFNSTVRKAELKALQPGGAYVVCVVAANEAGESSVPGVEESLEGASFPAFGPCGRLAVPPRPQTLVHAAVGVGTALALLSCSALVWHFCLRDRWGCPRREAARAAAGL
;
A
#
# COMPACT_ATOMS: atom_id res chain seq x y z
N MET A 1 22.70 100.04 -21.12
CA MET A 1 22.17 101.00 -22.11
C MET A 1 22.18 100.30 -23.47
N VAL A 2 21.00 100.15 -24.11
CA VAL A 2 20.77 100.19 -25.58
C VAL A 2 21.56 99.10 -26.36
N THR A 3 21.04 98.05 -27.00
CA THR A 3 19.93 97.87 -27.96
C THR A 3 20.11 96.48 -28.61
N SER A 4 19.06 95.69 -28.91
CA SER A 4 18.42 95.56 -30.24
C SER A 4 18.74 94.24 -30.99
N THR A 5 17.68 93.45 -31.14
CA THR A 5 17.19 92.79 -32.38
C THR A 5 17.97 91.69 -33.10
N HIS A 6 17.30 90.52 -33.15
CA HIS A 6 16.92 89.71 -34.32
C HIS A 6 17.95 88.92 -35.15
N LEU A 7 17.49 87.69 -35.48
CA LEU A 7 17.67 86.82 -36.68
C LEU A 7 18.16 85.42 -36.29
N LEU A 8 17.26 84.42 -36.19
CA LEU A 8 16.92 83.43 -37.25
C LEU A 8 18.20 82.68 -37.73
N TRP A 9 18.33 81.35 -37.66
CA TRP A 9 17.46 80.35 -38.27
C TRP A 9 17.87 78.91 -37.84
N LEU A 10 16.98 77.96 -38.12
CA LEU A 10 16.91 76.58 -37.64
C LEU A 10 17.77 75.56 -38.42
N LEU A 11 18.18 74.52 -37.66
CA LEU A 11 18.16 73.07 -37.93
C LEU A 11 19.01 72.40 -39.06
N ALA A 12 19.88 71.52 -38.56
CA ALA A 12 20.05 70.09 -38.88
C ALA A 12 20.02 69.63 -40.36
N VAL A 13 21.20 69.19 -40.82
CA VAL A 13 21.36 68.29 -41.98
C VAL A 13 22.43 67.26 -41.63
N ALA A 14 22.05 65.98 -41.54
CA ALA A 14 22.99 64.87 -41.68
C ALA A 14 22.29 63.67 -42.33
N CYS A 15 22.60 63.52 -43.62
CA CYS A 15 22.74 62.30 -44.41
C CYS A 15 21.52 61.36 -44.60
N LEU A 16 21.02 61.40 -45.85
CA LEU A 16 20.18 60.40 -46.50
C LEU A 16 21.02 59.22 -47.01
N VAL A 17 20.57 57.99 -46.73
CA VAL A 17 20.61 56.87 -47.71
C VAL A 17 19.26 56.14 -47.64
N PRO A 18 18.58 55.88 -48.78
CA PRO A 18 17.20 55.41 -48.80
C PRO A 18 17.03 53.92 -49.16
N ARG A 19 15.84 53.41 -48.78
CA ARG A 19 14.96 52.52 -49.57
C ARG A 19 15.03 51.01 -49.32
N ALA A 20 14.01 50.50 -48.62
CA ALA A 20 13.05 49.54 -49.19
C ALA A 20 11.72 49.64 -48.42
N GLN A 21 10.62 49.76 -49.15
CA GLN A 21 9.23 49.86 -48.66
C GLN A 21 8.52 48.52 -48.89
N SER A 22 7.59 48.15 -48.02
CA SER A 22 6.35 47.42 -48.36
C SER A 22 5.42 47.49 -47.15
N LEU A 23 4.54 48.50 -47.10
CA LEU A 23 3.08 48.38 -47.33
C LEU A 23 2.31 47.79 -46.14
N ALA A 24 1.58 48.69 -45.47
CA ALA A 24 0.60 48.44 -44.41
C ALA A 24 -0.59 47.57 -44.88
N PRO A 25 -1.50 47.22 -43.96
CA PRO A 25 -2.79 47.90 -44.06
C PRO A 25 -3.25 48.55 -42.75
N GLN A 26 -4.25 49.39 -42.97
CA GLN A 26 -4.82 50.43 -42.14
C GLN A 26 -5.29 50.02 -40.75
N GLY A 27 -5.32 51.03 -39.88
CA GLY A 27 -5.92 50.95 -38.57
C GLY A 27 -7.41 50.65 -38.62
N PHE A 28 -7.82 49.88 -37.63
CA PHE A 28 -9.12 49.96 -37.03
C PHE A 28 -8.85 50.30 -35.57
N GLU A 29 -9.30 51.48 -35.15
CA GLU A 29 -9.62 51.72 -33.74
C GLU A 29 -10.83 50.84 -33.46
N GLU A 30 -10.57 49.58 -33.09
CA GLU A 30 -11.56 48.74 -32.46
C GLU A 30 -11.32 48.86 -30.97
N GLU A 31 -12.32 49.44 -30.33
CA GLU A 31 -12.49 49.58 -28.90
C GLU A 31 -11.94 48.33 -28.20
N GLU A 32 -10.93 48.52 -27.35
CA GLU A 32 -10.61 47.57 -26.30
C GLU A 32 -11.84 47.50 -25.38
N GLU A 33 -12.88 46.78 -25.81
CA GLU A 33 -13.82 46.17 -24.87
C GLU A 33 -12.99 45.18 -24.08
N GLU A 34 -12.62 45.69 -22.92
CA GLU A 34 -12.19 45.04 -21.70
C GLU A 34 -13.07 43.80 -21.42
N ASP A 35 -12.93 42.73 -22.20
CA ASP A 35 -13.29 41.36 -21.78
C ASP A 35 -12.18 40.80 -20.88
N GLU A 36 -11.70 41.66 -19.98
CA GLU A 36 -10.95 41.35 -18.76
C GLU A 36 -11.94 41.09 -17.62
N THR A 37 -13.18 40.69 -17.93
CA THR A 37 -14.09 40.10 -16.95
C THR A 37 -14.34 38.63 -17.28
N LEU A 38 -13.65 37.76 -16.54
CA LEU A 38 -13.98 36.35 -16.34
C LEU A 38 -13.32 35.29 -17.24
N ARG A 39 -12.08 35.50 -17.68
CA ARG A 39 -11.13 34.36 -17.71
C ARG A 39 -10.37 34.30 -16.40
N THR A 40 -11.10 34.09 -15.31
CA THR A 40 -10.59 33.30 -14.20
C THR A 40 -9.98 32.07 -14.87
N ARG A 41 -8.65 31.95 -14.90
CA ARG A 41 -7.99 30.66 -15.12
C ARG A 41 -8.74 29.72 -14.21
N SER A 42 -9.64 28.91 -14.76
CA SER A 42 -10.37 27.91 -14.01
C SER A 42 -9.32 26.90 -13.63
N SER A 43 -8.57 27.19 -12.56
CA SER A 43 -7.67 26.24 -11.93
C SER A 43 -8.60 25.14 -11.49
N SER A 44 -8.66 24.10 -12.30
CA SER A 44 -9.56 23.00 -12.11
C SER A 44 -9.07 22.22 -10.90
N VAL A 45 -9.60 22.54 -9.73
CA VAL A 45 -9.19 21.95 -8.47
C VAL A 45 -9.60 20.46 -8.48
N PRO A 46 -8.71 19.52 -8.11
CA PRO A 46 -9.10 18.12 -7.94
C PRO A 46 -10.22 17.99 -6.91
N CYS A 47 -11.16 17.08 -7.13
CA CYS A 47 -12.15 16.75 -6.11
C CYS A 47 -11.44 16.18 -4.88
N ASP A 48 -11.99 16.42 -3.68
CA ASP A 48 -11.53 15.81 -2.43
C ASP A 48 -11.93 14.32 -2.38
N TYR A 49 -11.28 13.54 -3.24
CA TYR A 49 -11.49 12.11 -3.38
C TYR A 49 -10.22 11.35 -3.01
N ASP A 50 -10.23 10.69 -1.85
CA ASP A 50 -9.16 9.78 -1.45
C ASP A 50 -9.47 8.35 -1.90
N HIS A 51 -8.62 7.79 -2.76
CA HIS A 51 -8.76 6.44 -3.30
C HIS A 51 -8.75 5.36 -2.22
N CYS A 52 -8.12 5.63 -1.08
CA CYS A 52 -7.91 4.70 0.02
C CYS A 52 -8.99 4.86 1.11
N ARG A 53 -9.84 5.88 1.08
CA ARG A 53 -10.81 6.15 2.16
C ARG A 53 -12.02 5.23 2.09
N HIS A 54 -12.28 4.55 3.20
CA HIS A 54 -13.42 3.64 3.35
C HIS A 54 -14.75 4.41 3.50
N LEU A 55 -15.79 3.94 2.81
CA LEU A 55 -17.16 4.49 2.80
C LEU A 55 -17.19 5.95 2.35
N GLN A 56 -16.28 6.32 1.45
CA GLN A 56 -16.31 7.62 0.81
C GLN A 56 -17.30 7.63 -0.35
N VAL A 57 -17.95 8.78 -0.55
CA VAL A 57 -18.78 9.05 -1.72
C VAL A 57 -17.93 8.95 -3.01
N PRO A 58 -18.43 8.29 -4.08
CA PRO A 58 -17.72 8.20 -5.36
C PRO A 58 -17.37 9.58 -5.94
N CYS A 59 -16.22 9.69 -6.61
CA CYS A 59 -15.74 10.97 -7.13
C CYS A 59 -16.76 11.66 -8.07
N ARG A 60 -17.44 10.89 -8.92
CA ARG A 60 -18.48 11.44 -9.81
C ARG A 60 -19.65 12.08 -9.06
N GLU A 61 -19.99 11.58 -7.88
CA GLU A 61 -21.03 12.17 -7.05
C GLU A 61 -20.51 13.43 -6.34
N LEU A 62 -19.27 13.42 -5.85
CA LEU A 62 -18.61 14.61 -5.32
C LEU A 62 -18.54 15.75 -6.35
N GLN A 63 -18.22 15.43 -7.60
CA GLN A 63 -18.17 16.38 -8.70
C GLN A 63 -19.56 17.00 -9.00
N ARG A 64 -20.64 16.24 -8.85
CA ARG A 64 -22.02 16.71 -9.10
C ARG A 64 -22.61 17.48 -7.93
N ALA A 65 -22.32 17.07 -6.70
CA ALA A 65 -22.91 17.62 -5.48
C ALA A 65 -22.08 18.78 -4.88
N GLY A 66 -20.83 18.93 -5.31
CA GLY A 66 -19.91 19.92 -4.76
C GLY A 66 -20.34 21.37 -5.04
N PRO A 67 -19.98 22.31 -4.14
CA PRO A 67 -20.30 23.73 -4.31
C PRO A 67 -19.49 24.40 -5.44
N SER A 68 -18.39 23.79 -5.85
CA SER A 68 -17.51 24.26 -6.92
C SER A 68 -17.20 23.12 -7.89
N ALA A 69 -17.11 23.44 -9.19
CA ALA A 69 -16.67 22.48 -10.18
C ALA A 69 -15.26 21.95 -9.84
N CYS A 70 -15.13 20.65 -9.65
CA CYS A 70 -13.86 19.97 -9.41
C CYS A 70 -13.61 18.89 -10.47
N LEU A 71 -12.37 18.42 -10.58
CA LEU A 71 -12.01 17.33 -11.48
C LEU A 71 -11.74 16.04 -10.72
N CYS A 72 -12.34 14.96 -11.19
CA CYS A 72 -11.90 13.61 -10.86
C CYS A 72 -10.72 13.25 -11.77
N SER A 73 -9.69 12.63 -11.19
CA SER A 73 -8.58 12.03 -11.94
C SER A 73 -9.10 11.10 -13.04
N GLY A 74 -8.37 11.05 -14.16
CA GLY A 74 -8.76 10.32 -15.37
C GLY A 74 -9.13 8.87 -15.06
N LEU A 75 -10.42 8.56 -15.21
CA LEU A 75 -10.95 7.20 -15.10
C LEU A 75 -10.75 6.50 -16.45
N SER A 76 -10.38 5.23 -16.43
CA SER A 76 -10.47 4.37 -17.61
C SER A 76 -11.93 4.29 -18.13
N SER A 77 -12.10 3.80 -19.37
CA SER A 77 -13.45 3.63 -19.93
C SER A 77 -14.27 2.64 -19.09
N PRO A 78 -15.58 2.89 -18.84
CA PRO A 78 -16.45 1.90 -18.23
C PRO A 78 -16.63 0.64 -19.07
N ASP A 79 -16.30 0.70 -20.37
CA ASP A 79 -16.38 -0.43 -21.31
C ASP A 79 -15.13 -1.33 -21.27
N GLN A 80 -14.22 -1.08 -20.32
CA GLN A 80 -13.02 -1.89 -20.09
C GLN A 80 -13.01 -2.38 -18.64
N PRO A 81 -12.50 -3.61 -18.38
CA PRO A 81 -12.31 -4.08 -17.01
C PRO A 81 -11.48 -3.08 -16.19
N PRO A 82 -11.74 -2.96 -14.88
CA PRO A 82 -10.99 -2.03 -14.05
C PRO A 82 -9.51 -2.39 -13.97
N ASP A 83 -8.66 -1.39 -13.77
CA ASP A 83 -7.28 -1.62 -13.36
C ASP A 83 -7.26 -2.31 -11.98
N PRO A 84 -6.23 -3.11 -11.65
CA PRO A 84 -6.13 -3.76 -10.37
C PRO A 84 -6.09 -2.76 -9.20
N PRO A 85 -6.85 -3.00 -8.11
CA PRO A 85 -6.73 -2.21 -6.88
C PRO A 85 -5.32 -2.30 -6.30
N ARG A 86 -4.99 -1.35 -5.42
CA ARG A 86 -3.74 -1.40 -4.67
C ARG A 86 -4.00 -1.92 -3.27
N LEU A 87 -3.47 -3.08 -2.94
CA LEU A 87 -3.53 -3.60 -1.58
C LEU A 87 -2.71 -2.68 -0.66
N GLY A 88 -3.34 -2.23 0.42
CA GLY A 88 -2.74 -1.40 1.45
C GLY A 88 -2.34 -2.23 2.66
N GLU A 89 -2.62 -1.69 3.84
CA GLU A 89 -2.29 -2.34 5.10
C GLU A 89 -3.17 -3.58 5.35
N VAL A 90 -2.55 -4.65 5.87
CA VAL A 90 -3.26 -5.81 6.41
C VAL A 90 -2.94 -5.93 7.90
N ARG A 91 -3.95 -5.70 8.75
CA ARG A 91 -3.80 -5.78 10.21
C ARG A 91 -4.28 -7.12 10.73
N MET A 92 -3.39 -7.85 11.40
CA MET A 92 -3.71 -9.13 12.02
C MET A 92 -4.30 -8.97 13.42
N VAL A 93 -5.35 -9.74 13.70
CA VAL A 93 -5.89 -9.97 15.04
C VAL A 93 -5.81 -11.47 15.30
N ALA A 94 -4.61 -11.89 15.73
CA ALA A 94 -4.20 -13.30 15.71
C ALA A 94 -5.01 -14.18 16.68
N GLU A 95 -5.35 -13.66 17.86
CA GLU A 95 -6.08 -14.40 18.89
C GLU A 95 -7.46 -14.88 18.40
N GLU A 96 -8.11 -14.09 17.55
CA GLU A 96 -9.42 -14.42 16.98
C GLU A 96 -9.35 -14.97 15.56
N GLY A 97 -8.14 -15.22 15.03
CA GLY A 97 -7.97 -15.71 13.65
C GLY A 97 -8.60 -14.76 12.62
N ARG A 98 -8.43 -13.46 12.82
CA ARG A 98 -8.99 -12.40 11.97
C ARG A 98 -7.90 -11.54 11.35
N ALA A 99 -8.18 -11.01 10.18
CA ALA A 99 -7.36 -9.98 9.56
C ALA A 99 -8.24 -8.89 8.97
N VAL A 100 -7.74 -7.67 9.01
CA VAL A 100 -8.42 -6.51 8.44
C VAL A 100 -7.61 -6.04 7.25
N VAL A 101 -8.18 -6.21 6.07
CA VAL A 101 -7.56 -5.91 4.78
C VAL A 101 -8.00 -4.54 4.33
N HIS A 102 -7.04 -3.67 3.99
CA HIS A 102 -7.30 -2.35 3.45
C HIS A 102 -6.78 -2.23 2.01
N TRP A 103 -7.45 -1.47 1.15
CA TRP A 103 -7.01 -1.23 -0.22
C TRP A 103 -7.39 0.15 -0.74
N CYS A 104 -6.77 0.55 -1.84
CA CYS A 104 -7.08 1.78 -2.56
C CYS A 104 -7.70 1.46 -3.92
N ALA A 105 -8.69 2.25 -4.33
CA ALA A 105 -9.34 2.12 -5.61
C ALA A 105 -8.39 2.39 -6.79
N PRO A 106 -8.57 1.68 -7.91
CA PRO A 106 -7.93 2.02 -9.17
C PRO A 106 -8.46 3.33 -9.75
N PHE A 107 -7.80 3.82 -10.80
CA PHE A 107 -8.29 4.91 -11.63
C PHE A 107 -9.25 4.39 -12.71
N SER A 108 -10.27 3.64 -12.28
CA SER A 108 -11.22 2.99 -13.16
C SER A 108 -12.62 3.03 -12.56
N PRO A 109 -13.70 2.98 -13.38
CA PRO A 109 -15.05 2.78 -12.89
C PRO A 109 -15.17 1.41 -12.24
N VAL A 110 -15.58 1.37 -10.97
CA VAL A 110 -15.78 0.14 -10.20
C VAL A 110 -17.19 0.12 -9.63
N HIS A 111 -17.89 -1.00 -9.80
CA HIS A 111 -19.20 -1.26 -9.22
C HIS A 111 -19.08 -2.05 -7.90
N GLU A 112 -18.18 -3.03 -7.89
CA GLU A 112 -17.98 -3.91 -6.74
C GLU A 112 -16.54 -4.36 -6.58
N TYR A 113 -16.23 -4.82 -5.37
CA TYR A 113 -14.97 -5.48 -5.03
C TYR A 113 -15.24 -6.83 -4.40
N TRP A 114 -14.28 -7.75 -4.45
CA TRP A 114 -14.24 -8.90 -3.55
C TRP A 114 -12.79 -9.29 -3.26
N LEU A 115 -12.64 -10.16 -2.26
CA LEU A 115 -11.35 -10.72 -1.89
C LEU A 115 -11.24 -12.14 -2.42
N LEU A 116 -10.06 -12.47 -2.94
CA LEU A 116 -9.65 -13.85 -3.19
C LEU A 116 -8.63 -14.25 -2.12
N LEU A 117 -8.83 -15.41 -1.50
CA LEU A 117 -7.96 -15.93 -0.43
C LEU A 117 -7.42 -17.30 -0.82
N TRP A 118 -6.10 -17.43 -0.93
CA TRP A 118 -5.41 -18.70 -1.12
C TRP A 118 -4.81 -19.18 0.19
N GLU A 119 -4.99 -20.45 0.48
CA GLU A 119 -4.28 -21.18 1.53
C GLU A 119 -3.34 -22.18 0.86
N GLY A 120 -2.03 -21.90 0.89
CA GLY A 120 -1.06 -22.68 0.12
C GLY A 120 -1.33 -22.63 -1.40
N ARG A 121 -1.21 -23.77 -2.08
CA ARG A 121 -1.39 -23.91 -3.55
C ARG A 121 -2.80 -24.37 -3.97
N GLY A 122 -3.76 -24.32 -3.04
CA GLY A 122 -5.14 -24.70 -3.35
C GLY A 122 -5.85 -23.68 -4.25
N ALA A 123 -7.09 -23.99 -4.64
CA ALA A 123 -7.96 -23.03 -5.31
C ALA A 123 -8.30 -21.84 -4.38
N PRO A 124 -8.41 -20.61 -4.93
CA PRO A 124 -8.82 -19.47 -4.12
C PRO A 124 -10.25 -19.59 -3.64
N GLN A 125 -10.49 -19.13 -2.41
CA GLN A 125 -11.83 -18.85 -1.91
C GLN A 125 -12.22 -17.43 -2.32
N LYS A 126 -13.33 -17.29 -3.07
CA LYS A 126 -13.92 -15.99 -3.41
C LYS A 126 -14.83 -15.53 -2.26
N GLY A 127 -14.53 -14.36 -1.72
CA GLY A 127 -15.34 -13.71 -0.68
C GLY A 127 -16.64 -13.11 -1.23
N VAL A 128 -17.46 -12.60 -0.31
CA VAL A 128 -18.67 -11.86 -0.66
C VAL A 128 -18.32 -10.55 -1.40
N PRO A 129 -19.18 -10.09 -2.34
CA PRO A 129 -18.98 -8.81 -2.98
C PRO A 129 -19.22 -7.65 -2.01
N PHE A 130 -18.45 -6.59 -2.21
CA PHE A 130 -18.53 -5.32 -1.50
C PHE A 130 -18.87 -4.21 -2.49
N ASN A 131 -19.64 -3.21 -2.05
CA ASN A 131 -19.95 -2.06 -2.89
C ASN A 131 -18.70 -1.23 -3.22
N SER A 132 -18.82 -0.35 -4.22
CA SER A 132 -17.73 0.50 -4.72
C SER A 132 -17.13 1.48 -3.70
N THR A 133 -17.79 1.72 -2.57
CA THR A 133 -17.32 2.62 -1.49
C THR A 133 -16.46 1.90 -0.45
N VAL A 134 -16.42 0.57 -0.45
CA VAL A 134 -15.65 -0.21 0.53
C VAL A 134 -14.16 -0.21 0.18
N ARG A 135 -13.31 0.07 1.18
CA ARG A 135 -11.84 0.03 1.11
C ARG A 135 -11.22 -0.81 2.22
N LYS A 136 -12.06 -1.44 3.03
CA LYS A 136 -11.67 -2.18 4.23
C LYS A 136 -12.64 -3.34 4.44
N ALA A 137 -12.11 -4.54 4.65
CA ALA A 137 -12.92 -5.73 4.94
C ALA A 137 -12.22 -6.66 5.92
N GLU A 138 -13.00 -7.45 6.66
CA GLU A 138 -12.50 -8.44 7.59
C GLU A 138 -12.45 -9.83 6.94
N LEU A 139 -11.29 -10.48 7.05
CA LEU A 139 -11.14 -11.92 6.88
C LEU A 139 -11.31 -12.59 8.24
N LYS A 140 -12.05 -13.70 8.27
CA LYS A 140 -12.38 -14.45 9.48
C LYS A 140 -11.98 -15.92 9.32
N ALA A 141 -11.92 -16.63 10.44
CA ALA A 141 -11.63 -18.06 10.48
C ALA A 141 -10.26 -18.45 9.87
N LEU A 142 -9.26 -17.55 10.00
CA LEU A 142 -7.90 -17.85 9.61
C LEU A 142 -7.26 -18.83 10.59
N GLN A 143 -6.57 -19.84 10.07
CA GLN A 143 -5.96 -20.87 10.91
C GLN A 143 -4.68 -20.35 11.58
N PRO A 144 -4.48 -20.61 12.89
CA PRO A 144 -3.23 -20.28 13.57
C PRO A 144 -2.03 -20.96 12.89
N GLY A 145 -0.95 -20.20 12.67
CA GLY A 145 0.21 -20.70 11.93
C GLY A 145 0.01 -20.79 10.41
N GLY A 146 -1.17 -20.42 9.90
CA GLY A 146 -1.48 -20.45 8.47
C GLY A 146 -0.76 -19.36 7.68
N ALA A 147 -0.45 -19.66 6.42
CA ALA A 147 0.11 -18.73 5.45
C ALA A 147 -0.84 -18.58 4.27
N TYR A 148 -1.25 -17.34 4.00
CA TYR A 148 -2.25 -17.00 3.03
C TYR A 148 -1.73 -15.98 2.00
N VAL A 149 -2.33 -15.98 0.83
CA VAL A 149 -2.27 -14.87 -0.12
C VAL A 149 -3.67 -14.27 -0.21
N VAL A 150 -3.77 -12.96 -0.06
CA VAL A 150 -5.00 -12.21 -0.27
C VAL A 150 -4.83 -11.30 -1.48
N CYS A 151 -5.83 -11.30 -2.37
CA CYS A 151 -5.91 -10.36 -3.48
C CYS A 151 -7.25 -9.61 -3.45
N VAL A 152 -7.22 -8.34 -3.79
CA VAL A 152 -8.42 -7.53 -4.02
C VAL A 152 -8.70 -7.47 -5.51
N VAL A 153 -9.93 -7.75 -5.88
CA VAL A 153 -10.40 -7.67 -7.26
C VAL A 153 -11.45 -6.57 -7.35
N ALA A 154 -11.34 -5.72 -8.37
CA ALA A 154 -12.37 -4.75 -8.74
C ALA A 154 -13.15 -5.28 -9.94
N ALA A 155 -14.43 -4.96 -10.02
CA ALA A 155 -15.23 -5.28 -11.19
C ALA A 155 -16.21 -4.17 -11.57
N ASN A 156 -16.53 -4.14 -12.86
CA ASN A 156 -17.57 -3.35 -13.48
C ASN A 156 -18.29 -4.21 -14.53
N GLU A 157 -19.19 -3.62 -15.31
CA GLU A 157 -19.95 -4.35 -16.36
C GLU A 157 -19.06 -4.96 -17.45
N ALA A 158 -17.86 -4.41 -17.67
CA ALA A 158 -16.92 -4.91 -18.67
C ALA A 158 -16.07 -6.10 -18.16
N GLY A 159 -16.02 -6.33 -16.84
CA GLY A 159 -15.40 -7.52 -16.26
C GLY A 159 -14.61 -7.27 -14.97
N GLU A 160 -13.76 -8.22 -14.65
CA GLU A 160 -12.94 -8.25 -13.43
C GLU A 160 -11.51 -7.75 -13.71
N SER A 161 -10.91 -7.03 -12.75
CA SER A 161 -9.51 -6.63 -12.81
C SER A 161 -8.59 -7.84 -12.77
N SER A 162 -7.45 -7.76 -13.46
CA SER A 162 -6.48 -8.86 -13.46
C SER A 162 -5.85 -9.08 -12.08
N VAL A 163 -5.59 -10.36 -11.78
CA VAL A 163 -4.87 -10.80 -10.58
C VAL A 163 -3.64 -11.58 -11.04
N PRO A 164 -2.44 -11.31 -10.52
CA PRO A 164 -1.25 -12.07 -10.89
C PRO A 164 -1.41 -13.56 -10.57
N GLY A 165 -0.86 -14.43 -11.43
CA GLY A 165 -0.86 -15.87 -11.25
C GLY A 165 -0.16 -16.25 -9.93
N VAL A 166 -0.94 -16.74 -8.96
CA VAL A 166 -0.43 -17.09 -7.62
C VAL A 166 0.48 -18.33 -7.66
N GLU A 167 0.35 -19.17 -8.70
CA GLU A 167 1.16 -20.38 -8.89
C GLU A 167 2.68 -20.11 -8.97
N GLU A 168 3.10 -19.02 -9.63
CA GLU A 168 4.52 -18.63 -9.72
C GLU A 168 4.96 -17.78 -8.51
N SER A 169 4.04 -17.02 -7.91
CA SER A 169 4.37 -16.10 -6.81
C SER A 169 4.51 -16.78 -5.46
N LEU A 170 3.99 -18.00 -5.27
CA LEU A 170 4.12 -18.73 -4.00
C LEU A 170 5.55 -19.22 -3.71
N GLU A 171 6.40 -19.37 -4.74
CA GLU A 171 7.74 -19.99 -4.66
C GLU A 171 8.94 -19.04 -4.67
N GLY A 172 8.75 -17.73 -4.63
CA GLY A 172 9.89 -16.82 -4.40
C GLY A 172 9.82 -15.45 -5.08
N ALA A 173 8.83 -15.21 -5.94
CA ALA A 173 8.56 -13.84 -6.38
C ALA A 173 7.79 -13.08 -5.29
N SER A 174 8.38 -12.02 -4.78
CA SER A 174 7.66 -11.04 -3.97
C SER A 174 6.57 -10.42 -4.82
N PHE A 175 5.35 -10.27 -4.30
CA PHE A 175 4.36 -9.40 -4.94
C PHE A 175 4.97 -8.00 -5.10
N PRO A 176 4.72 -7.30 -6.23
CA PRO A 176 5.16 -5.93 -6.38
C PRO A 176 4.61 -5.10 -5.22
N ALA A 177 5.45 -4.21 -4.68
CA ALA A 177 4.98 -3.25 -3.69
C ALA A 177 3.78 -2.52 -4.26
N PHE A 178 2.67 -2.53 -3.52
CA PHE A 178 1.41 -1.91 -3.92
C PHE A 178 0.62 -2.56 -5.07
N GLY A 179 0.84 -3.85 -5.35
CA GLY A 179 -0.03 -4.64 -6.25
C GLY A 179 -1.40 -4.98 -5.63
N PRO A 180 -2.27 -5.70 -6.35
CA PRO A 180 -3.58 -6.12 -5.84
C PRO A 180 -3.51 -7.22 -4.79
N CYS A 181 -2.34 -7.85 -4.62
CA CYS A 181 -2.12 -9.02 -3.80
C CYS A 181 -1.02 -8.83 -2.75
N GLY A 182 -1.14 -9.56 -1.65
CA GLY A 182 -0.15 -9.58 -0.58
C GLY A 182 -0.20 -10.89 0.21
N ARG A 183 0.92 -11.18 0.90
CA ARG A 183 1.05 -12.36 1.77
C ARG A 183 0.62 -11.99 3.19
N LEU A 184 -0.02 -12.95 3.84
CA LEU A 184 -0.51 -12.86 5.20
C LEU A 184 -0.07 -14.09 5.98
N ALA A 185 0.62 -13.91 7.10
CA ALA A 185 0.99 -15.01 7.99
C ALA A 185 0.28 -14.83 9.33
N VAL A 186 -0.39 -15.88 9.79
CA VAL A 186 -1.07 -15.90 11.09
C VAL A 186 -0.10 -16.47 12.13
N PRO A 187 0.19 -15.74 13.21
CA PRO A 187 0.98 -16.29 14.32
C PRO A 187 0.37 -17.59 14.86
N PRO A 188 1.19 -18.55 15.34
CA PRO A 188 0.68 -19.70 16.06
C PRO A 188 0.03 -19.25 17.38
N ARG A 189 -0.88 -20.06 17.94
CA ARG A 189 -1.52 -19.74 19.22
C ARG A 189 -0.46 -19.65 20.34
N PRO A 190 -0.49 -18.63 21.20
CA PRO A 190 0.52 -18.50 22.26
C PRO A 190 0.46 -19.65 23.27
N GLN A 191 -0.73 -20.20 23.54
CA GLN A 191 -0.91 -21.31 24.48
C GLN A 191 -0.15 -22.57 24.05
N THR A 192 -0.14 -22.90 22.75
CA THR A 192 0.57 -24.09 22.26
C THR A 192 2.08 -23.93 22.43
N LEU A 193 2.60 -22.72 22.22
CA LEU A 193 4.01 -22.40 22.47
C LEU A 193 4.38 -22.54 23.95
N VAL A 194 3.52 -22.06 24.86
CA VAL A 194 3.74 -22.20 26.31
C VAL A 194 3.75 -23.66 26.72
N HIS A 195 2.78 -24.47 26.26
CA HIS A 195 2.75 -25.90 26.56
C HIS A 195 3.98 -26.63 26.02
N ALA A 196 4.42 -26.31 24.80
CA ALA A 196 5.63 -26.87 24.22
C ALA A 196 6.88 -26.50 25.05
N ALA A 197 7.02 -25.23 25.44
CA ALA A 197 8.14 -24.76 26.26
C ALA A 197 8.17 -25.45 27.63
N VAL A 198 7.02 -25.58 28.29
CA VAL A 198 6.90 -26.31 29.56
C VAL A 198 7.24 -27.79 29.38
N GLY A 199 6.74 -28.45 28.33
CA GLY A 199 7.04 -29.85 28.04
C GLY A 199 8.53 -30.10 27.75
N VAL A 200 9.17 -29.22 26.99
CA VAL A 200 10.62 -29.29 26.75
C VAL A 200 11.39 -29.05 28.05
N GLY A 201 10.99 -28.06 28.84
CA GLY A 201 11.61 -27.77 30.14
C GLY A 201 11.53 -28.94 31.12
N THR A 202 10.37 -29.60 31.21
CA THR A 202 10.21 -30.78 32.08
C THR A 202 11.02 -31.97 31.59
N ALA A 203 11.06 -32.23 30.28
CA ALA A 203 11.88 -33.30 29.71
C ALA A 203 13.37 -33.10 30.00
N LEU A 204 13.89 -31.88 29.81
CA LEU A 204 15.29 -31.55 30.12
C LEU A 204 15.60 -31.70 31.61
N ALA A 205 14.68 -31.26 32.49
CA ALA A 205 14.82 -31.45 33.93
C ALA A 205 14.91 -32.94 34.31
N LEU A 206 14.02 -33.79 33.77
CA LEU A 206 14.03 -35.23 34.03
C LEU A 206 15.29 -35.92 33.49
N LEU A 207 15.76 -35.53 32.30
CA LEU A 207 17.03 -36.02 31.76
C LEU A 207 18.22 -35.63 32.65
N SER A 208 18.24 -34.39 33.15
CA SER A 208 19.29 -33.96 34.08
C SER A 208 19.26 -34.73 35.40
N CYS A 209 18.08 -34.93 35.99
CA CYS A 209 17.91 -35.69 37.23
C CYS A 209 18.32 -37.16 37.04
N SER A 210 17.93 -37.80 35.94
CA SER A 210 18.30 -39.19 35.66
C SER A 210 19.81 -39.35 35.43
N ALA A 211 20.46 -38.40 34.74
CA ALA A 211 21.92 -38.38 34.59
C ALA A 211 22.65 -38.21 35.93
N LEU A 212 22.15 -37.33 36.82
CA LEU A 212 22.71 -37.15 38.16
C LEU A 212 22.57 -38.43 38.99
N VAL A 213 21.37 -39.03 39.03
CA VAL A 213 21.12 -40.29 39.75
C VAL A 213 22.01 -41.40 39.20
N TRP A 214 22.10 -41.55 37.88
CA TRP A 214 22.99 -42.53 37.24
C TRP A 214 24.45 -42.33 37.63
N HIS A 215 24.94 -41.09 37.61
CA HIS A 215 26.30 -40.75 38.03
C HIS A 215 26.56 -41.11 39.50
N PHE A 216 25.65 -40.75 40.41
CA PHE A 216 25.77 -41.10 41.83
C PHE A 216 25.69 -42.61 42.06
N CYS A 217 24.76 -43.32 41.42
CA CYS A 217 24.64 -44.77 41.51
C CYS A 217 25.88 -45.50 40.96
N LEU A 218 26.44 -45.05 39.83
CA LEU A 218 27.70 -45.59 39.31
C LEU A 218 28.85 -45.31 40.26
N ARG A 219 28.93 -44.09 40.82
CA ARG A 219 29.96 -43.72 41.78
C ARG A 219 29.88 -44.53 43.07
N ASP A 220 28.69 -44.88 43.55
CA ASP A 220 28.52 -45.77 44.71
C ASP A 220 28.89 -47.22 44.38
N ARG A 221 28.53 -47.71 43.17
CA ARG A 221 28.86 -49.08 42.75
C ARG A 221 30.34 -49.28 42.45
N TRP A 222 31.04 -48.23 41.99
CA TRP A 222 32.45 -48.30 41.60
C TRP A 222 33.38 -47.64 42.63
N GLY A 223 32.83 -46.83 43.54
CA GLY A 223 33.53 -46.16 44.62
C GLY A 223 33.52 -46.97 45.91
N CYS A 224 34.28 -48.07 45.96
CA CYS A 224 35.23 -48.40 47.05
C CYS A 224 35.63 -49.89 47.06
N PRO A 225 36.80 -50.26 46.50
CA PRO A 225 37.50 -51.49 46.89
C PRO A 225 38.19 -51.39 48.27
N ARG A 226 38.04 -50.29 49.03
CA ARG A 226 38.79 -50.06 50.29
C ARG A 226 38.12 -50.50 51.58
N ARG A 227 36.82 -50.82 51.59
CA ARG A 227 36.14 -51.24 52.84
C ARG A 227 36.27 -52.73 53.16
N GLU A 228 36.57 -53.57 52.16
CA GLU A 228 36.85 -54.98 52.39
C GLU A 228 38.28 -55.20 52.91
N ALA A 229 39.26 -54.40 52.46
CA ALA A 229 40.64 -54.47 52.95
C ALA A 229 40.79 -54.08 54.44
N ALA A 230 39.96 -53.18 54.95
CA ALA A 230 40.04 -52.75 56.36
C ALA A 230 39.40 -53.75 57.34
N ARG A 231 38.46 -54.60 56.91
CA ARG A 231 37.90 -55.67 57.75
C ARG A 231 38.77 -56.93 57.77
N ALA A 232 39.52 -57.21 56.71
CA ALA A 232 40.48 -58.32 56.69
C ALA A 232 41.70 -58.07 57.60
N ALA A 233 42.06 -56.82 57.88
CA ALA A 233 43.21 -56.46 58.73
C ALA A 233 42.90 -56.36 60.23
N ALA A 234 41.62 -56.41 60.63
CA ALA A 234 41.19 -56.28 62.03
C ALA A 234 40.76 -57.63 62.67
N GLY A 235 41.03 -58.75 61.98
CA GLY A 235 40.71 -60.11 62.40
C GLY A 235 41.94 -61.03 62.58
N LEU A 236 43.05 -60.46 63.04
CA LEU A 236 44.25 -61.16 63.54
C LEU A 236 44.59 -60.58 64.91
#